data_AF-A0A7J6G621-F1
#
_entry.id   AF-A0A7J6G621-F1
#
_cell.length_a   1.000
_cell.length_b   1.000
_cell.length_c   1.000
_cell.angle_alpha   90.00
_cell.angle_beta   90.00
_cell.angle_gamma   90.00
#
_symmetry.space_group_name_H-M   'P 1'
#
loop_
_entity.id
_entity.type
_entity.pdbx_description
1 polymer ?
#
loop_
_entity_poly.entity_id
_entity_poly.type
_entity_poly.pdbx_seq_one_letter_code
_entity_poly.pdbx_strand_id
1 'polypeptide(L)'
;MYANGENRGRGQIYPNWSKSNNNVYNATTTGIVRKIIRQGKRVYEITIVEASDGRQVVVIPPGPELLVSEGEAIKLDQPLMSNPNVDGFGQGDAKIVLQDPLRVQGLLLFLKH
;
A
#
# COMPACT_ATOMS: atom_id res chain seq x y z
N MET A 1 -1.85 -21.87 16.96
CA MET A 1 -2.24 -21.80 15.53
C MET A 1 -2.18 -20.34 15.13
N TYR A 2 -1.27 -19.95 14.25
CA TYR A 2 -1.39 -18.63 13.64
C TYR A 2 -2.67 -18.66 12.78
N ALA A 3 -3.59 -17.71 12.96
CA ALA A 3 -4.61 -17.52 11.94
C ALA A 3 -3.85 -16.97 10.73
N ASN A 4 -3.80 -17.76 9.66
CA ASN A 4 -3.11 -17.36 8.44
C ASN A 4 -3.61 -15.97 8.04
N GLY A 5 -2.68 -15.04 7.76
CA GLY A 5 -3.05 -13.67 7.48
C GLY A 5 -3.98 -13.58 6.28
N GLU A 6 -5.00 -12.72 6.38
CA GLU A 6 -6.03 -12.53 5.37
C GLU A 6 -5.84 -11.17 4.70
N ASN A 7 -5.91 -11.14 3.37
CA ASN A 7 -5.84 -9.92 2.57
C ASN A 7 -7.17 -9.69 1.86
N ARG A 8 -7.73 -8.50 2.00
CA ARG A 8 -8.76 -8.00 1.09
C ARG A 8 -8.10 -7.06 0.08
N GLY A 9 -8.58 -7.02 -1.16
CA GLY A 9 -8.09 -6.04 -2.14
C GLY A 9 -6.83 -6.43 -2.91
N ARG A 10 -6.31 -5.46 -3.67
CA ARG A 10 -5.17 -5.63 -4.60
C ARG A 10 -3.84 -5.30 -3.91
N GLY A 11 -2.81 -6.10 -4.18
CA GLY A 11 -1.46 -5.82 -3.70
C GLY A 11 -0.83 -4.55 -4.30
N GLN A 12 0.12 -3.98 -3.57
CA GLN A 12 0.85 -2.76 -3.94
C GLN A 12 2.11 -3.04 -4.78
N ILE A 13 2.60 -4.28 -4.77
CA ILE A 13 3.85 -4.73 -5.40
C ILE A 13 3.60 -6.05 -6.11
N TYR A 14 4.11 -6.19 -7.34
CA TYR A 14 4.08 -7.44 -8.11
C TYR A 14 5.27 -8.36 -7.75
N PRO A 15 5.23 -9.67 -8.05
CA PRO A 15 6.33 -10.60 -7.74
C PRO A 15 7.69 -10.22 -8.35
N ASN A 16 7.69 -9.43 -9.43
CA ASN A 16 8.89 -8.87 -10.06
C ASN A 16 9.37 -7.56 -9.41
N TRP A 17 8.87 -7.21 -8.23
CA TRP A 17 9.15 -5.99 -7.47
C TRP A 17 8.64 -4.67 -8.07
N SER A 18 7.94 -4.72 -9.20
CA SER A 18 7.34 -3.51 -9.77
C SER A 18 6.14 -3.03 -8.93
N LYS A 19 5.99 -1.70 -8.80
CA LYS A 19 4.83 -1.10 -8.12
C LYS A 19 3.56 -1.28 -8.97
N SER A 20 2.46 -1.65 -8.33
CA SER A 20 1.14 -1.62 -8.96
C SER A 20 0.56 -0.21 -8.98
N ASN A 21 -0.51 0.01 -9.75
CA ASN A 21 -1.27 1.26 -9.69
C ASN A 21 -2.15 1.39 -8.42
N ASN A 22 -2.03 0.46 -7.46
CA ASN A 22 -2.67 0.55 -6.15
C ASN A 22 -1.70 1.10 -5.08
N ASN A 23 -0.84 2.06 -5.46
CA ASN A 23 0.22 2.59 -4.61
C ASN A 23 0.34 4.11 -4.79
N VAL A 24 0.96 4.77 -3.81
CA VAL A 24 1.31 6.18 -3.87
C VAL A 24 2.57 6.37 -4.71
N TYR A 25 2.55 7.39 -5.56
CA TYR A 25 3.71 7.81 -6.35
C TYR A 25 4.29 9.08 -5.73
N ASN A 26 5.54 8.99 -5.29
CA ASN A 26 6.25 10.08 -4.64
C ASN A 26 7.22 10.75 -5.61
N ALA A 27 7.51 12.02 -5.36
CA ALA A 27 8.62 12.74 -5.96
C ALA A 27 9.94 12.07 -5.58
N THR A 28 10.81 11.75 -6.55
CA THR A 28 12.13 11.19 -6.22
C THR A 28 13.20 12.27 -6.10
N THR A 29 12.82 13.54 -6.22
CA THR A 29 13.72 14.67 -6.10
C THR A 29 12.98 15.91 -5.61
N THR A 30 13.74 16.91 -5.13
CA THR A 30 13.21 18.23 -4.78
C THR A 30 13.32 19.14 -6.00
N GLY A 31 12.25 19.87 -6.32
CA GLY A 31 12.24 20.71 -7.52
C GLY A 31 10.90 21.38 -7.77
N ILE A 32 10.73 21.90 -8.98
CA ILE A 32 9.50 22.55 -9.44
C ILE A 32 8.84 21.66 -10.49
N VAL A 33 7.53 21.45 -10.38
CA VAL A 33 6.74 20.77 -11.39
C VAL A 33 6.66 21.64 -12.63
N ARG A 34 7.37 21.27 -13.69
CA ARG A 34 7.48 22.06 -14.92
C ARG A 34 6.32 21.83 -15.87
N LYS A 35 5.84 20.58 -15.96
CA LYS A 35 4.79 20.20 -16.90
C LYS A 35 4.07 18.94 -16.45
N ILE A 36 2.76 18.89 -16.64
CA ILE A 36 1.90 17.73 -16.43
C ILE A 36 1.16 17.43 -17.75
N ILE A 37 1.47 16.31 -18.38
CA ILE A 37 0.83 15.87 -19.63
C ILE A 37 -0.13 14.72 -19.33
N ARG A 38 -1.36 14.84 -19.81
CA ARG A 38 -2.34 13.75 -19.74
C ARG A 38 -2.25 12.89 -21.01
N GLN A 39 -1.67 11.70 -20.88
CA GLN A 39 -1.41 10.75 -21.98
C GLN A 39 -2.64 9.86 -22.32
N GLY A 40 -3.72 9.92 -21.52
CA GLY A 40 -4.91 9.07 -21.74
C GLY A 40 -5.96 9.21 -20.63
N LYS A 41 -6.82 8.19 -20.44
CA LYS A 41 -7.78 8.15 -19.32
C LYS A 41 -7.03 8.09 -17.98
N ARG A 42 -6.79 9.25 -17.36
CA ARG A 42 -6.14 9.42 -16.04
C ARG A 42 -4.68 8.95 -15.97
N VAL A 43 -3.98 8.88 -17.10
CA VAL A 43 -2.52 8.66 -17.14
C VAL A 43 -1.85 10.02 -17.19
N TYR A 44 -0.90 10.26 -16.29
CA TYR A 44 -0.17 11.53 -16.19
C TYR A 44 1.32 11.32 -16.36
N GLU A 45 1.97 12.20 -17.10
CA GLU A 45 3.41 12.32 -17.17
C GLU A 45 3.82 13.67 -16.58
N ILE A 46 4.63 13.63 -15.52
CA ILE A 46 5.04 14.80 -14.75
C ILE A 46 6.53 15.02 -15.00
N THR A 47 6.86 16.22 -15.47
CA THR A 47 8.25 16.67 -15.55
C THR A 47 8.58 17.53 -14.34
N ILE A 48 9.59 17.14 -13.59
CA ILE A 48 10.13 17.85 -12.42
C ILE A 48 11.51 18.38 -12.80
N VAL A 49 11.78 19.65 -12.49
CA VAL A 49 13.08 20.29 -12.71
C VAL A 49 13.69 20.60 -11.35
N GLU A 50 14.89 20.08 -11.11
CA GLU A 50 15.69 20.32 -9.91
C GLU A 50 16.35 21.69 -9.96
N ALA A 51 16.77 22.21 -8.80
CA ALA A 51 17.56 23.44 -8.72
C ALA A 51 18.96 23.29 -9.34
N SER A 52 19.44 22.06 -9.53
CA SER A 52 20.74 21.67 -10.08
C SER A 52 20.74 21.47 -11.61
N ASP A 53 19.71 21.94 -12.32
CA ASP A 53 19.43 21.66 -13.74
C ASP A 53 19.14 20.17 -14.09
N GLY A 54 18.95 19.33 -13.07
CA GLY A 54 18.45 17.97 -13.25
C GLY A 54 16.99 17.96 -13.73
N ARG A 55 16.66 17.08 -14.70
CA ARG A 55 15.29 16.84 -15.15
C ARG A 55 14.88 15.42 -14.84
N GLN A 56 13.74 15.28 -14.17
CA GLN A 56 13.09 14.00 -13.94
C GLN A 56 11.75 13.94 -14.65
N VAL A 57 11.44 12.77 -15.23
CA VAL A 57 10.12 12.45 -15.77
C VAL A 57 9.52 11.28 -14.99
N VAL A 58 8.31 11.49 -14.46
CA VAL A 58 7.56 10.48 -13.71
C VAL A 58 6.28 10.16 -14.46
N VAL A 59 6.08 8.89 -14.81
CA VAL A 59 4.83 8.41 -15.43
C VAL A 59 3.97 7.75 -14.36
N ILE A 60 2.75 8.26 -14.22
CA ILE A 60 1.77 7.82 -13.25
C ILE A 60 0.65 7.06 -13.98
N PRO A 61 0.40 5.79 -13.61
CA PRO A 61 -0.64 4.98 -14.23
C PRO A 61 -2.04 5.44 -13.82
N PRO A 62 -3.10 4.95 -14.50
CA PRO A 62 -4.44 5.39 -14.22
C PRO A 62 -4.96 4.86 -12.88
N GLY A 63 -5.72 5.73 -12.19
CA GLY A 63 -6.47 5.37 -11.00
C GLY A 63 -6.60 6.56 -10.04
N PRO A 64 -5.53 6.89 -9.28
CA PRO A 64 -5.59 7.87 -8.21
C PRO A 64 -5.54 9.32 -8.72
N GLU A 65 -6.01 10.25 -7.88
CA GLU A 65 -6.12 11.67 -8.20
C GLU A 65 -4.77 12.38 -8.00
N LEU A 66 -4.45 13.30 -8.91
CA LEU A 66 -3.23 14.09 -8.83
C LEU A 66 -3.36 15.15 -7.73
N LEU A 67 -2.35 15.28 -6.87
CA LEU A 67 -2.36 16.22 -5.74
C LEU A 67 -1.55 17.50 -6.01
N VAL A 68 -0.74 17.52 -7.06
CA VAL A 68 0.18 18.62 -7.38
C VAL A 68 -0.22 19.35 -8.66
N SER A 69 0.18 20.61 -8.77
CA SER A 69 -0.08 21.47 -9.93
C SER A 69 1.20 21.90 -10.65
N GLU A 70 1.07 22.36 -11.90
CA GLU A 70 2.20 22.96 -12.62
C GLU A 70 2.67 24.25 -11.91
N GLY A 71 3.98 24.43 -11.80
CA GLY A 71 4.62 25.55 -11.08
C GLY A 71 4.78 25.32 -9.58
N GLU A 72 4.24 24.23 -9.02
CA GLU A 72 4.38 23.91 -7.60
C GLU A 72 5.80 23.43 -7.25
N ALA A 73 6.31 23.89 -6.11
CA ALA A 73 7.55 23.39 -5.53
C ALA A 73 7.27 22.14 -4.70
N ILE A 74 7.99 21.06 -4.98
CA ILE A 74 7.84 19.75 -4.33
C ILE A 74 9.15 19.32 -3.67
N LYS A 75 9.04 18.54 -2.59
CA LYS A 75 10.18 17.98 -1.86
C LYS A 75 10.40 16.51 -2.22
N LEU A 76 11.61 16.02 -1.97
CA LEU A 76 11.91 14.59 -2.00
C LEU A 76 10.88 13.82 -1.17
N ASP A 77 10.40 12.70 -1.72
CA ASP A 77 9.39 11.81 -1.15
C ASP A 77 7.99 12.41 -0.95
N GLN A 78 7.74 13.65 -1.40
CA GLN A 78 6.40 14.23 -1.37
C GLN A 78 5.44 13.44 -2.28
N PRO A 79 4.23 13.07 -1.82
CA PRO A 79 3.26 12.37 -2.64
C PRO A 79 2.75 13.26 -3.78
N LEU A 80 2.83 12.75 -5.01
CA LEU A 80 2.32 13.44 -6.21
C LEU A 80 0.83 13.15 -6.44
N MET A 81 0.30 12.09 -5.81
CA MET A 81 -1.07 11.64 -5.98
C MET A 81 -1.66 11.01 -4.72
N SER A 82 -2.99 10.92 -4.67
CA SER A 82 -3.75 10.29 -3.58
C SER A 82 -3.44 8.79 -3.48
N ASN A 83 -3.53 8.22 -2.28
CA ASN A 83 -3.46 6.76 -2.10
C ASN A 83 -4.76 6.09 -2.57
N PRO A 84 -4.76 5.28 -3.65
CA PRO A 84 -5.96 4.57 -4.11
C PRO A 84 -6.34 3.38 -3.22
N ASN A 85 -5.40 2.89 -2.39
CA ASN A 85 -5.61 1.66 -1.65
C ASN A 85 -6.53 1.90 -0.44
N VAL A 86 -7.69 1.24 -0.46
CA VAL A 86 -8.69 1.25 0.64
C VAL A 86 -8.72 -0.07 1.41
N ASP A 87 -7.90 -1.04 1.01
CA ASP A 87 -7.85 -2.36 1.62
C ASP A 87 -6.55 -2.59 2.42
N GLY A 88 -6.45 -3.74 3.07
CA GLY A 88 -5.30 -4.09 3.90
C GLY A 88 -5.19 -5.57 4.20
N PHE A 89 -4.06 -5.91 4.80
CA PHE A 89 -3.74 -7.24 5.28
C PHE A 89 -3.85 -7.29 6.80
N GLY A 90 -4.53 -8.30 7.33
CA GLY A 90 -4.71 -8.54 8.75
C GLY A 90 -4.15 -9.89 9.18
N GLN A 91 -3.60 -9.97 10.38
CA GLN A 91 -3.15 -11.21 11.00
C GLN A 91 -3.84 -11.39 12.35
N GLY A 92 -4.14 -12.63 12.70
CA GLY A 92 -4.71 -12.99 13.99
C GLY A 92 -3.98 -14.18 14.58
N ASP A 93 -3.97 -14.28 15.90
CA ASP A 93 -3.42 -15.43 16.61
C ASP A 93 -4.55 -16.24 17.24
N ALA A 94 -4.46 -17.57 17.13
CA ALA A 94 -5.36 -18.49 17.80
C ALA A 94 -4.59 -19.56 18.58
N LYS A 95 -5.16 -20.00 19.69
CA LYS A 95 -4.64 -21.14 20.44
C LYS A 95 -5.63 -22.28 20.31
N ILE A 96 -5.12 -23.46 19.96
CA ILE A 96 -5.89 -24.70 20.02
C ILE A 96 -5.32 -25.53 21.15
N VAL A 97 -6.19 -26.14 21.93
CA VAL A 97 -5.79 -27.09 22.96
C VAL A 97 -6.24 -28.47 22.50
N LEU A 98 -5.28 -29.38 22.30
CA LEU A 98 -5.57 -30.79 22.08
C LEU A 98 -5.96 -31.40 23.44
N GLN A 99 -7.25 -31.67 23.65
CA GLN A 99 -7.77 -32.23 24.89
C GLN A 99 -7.98 -33.74 24.80
N ASP A 100 -7.70 -34.43 25.90
CA ASP A 100 -8.02 -35.84 26.10
C ASP A 100 -9.43 -35.96 26.71
N PRO A 101 -10.38 -36.68 26.08
CA PRO A 101 -11.71 -36.90 26.61
C PRO A 101 -11.74 -37.45 28.04
N LEU A 102 -10.77 -38.29 28.43
CA LEU A 102 -10.70 -38.87 29.78
C LEU A 102 -10.44 -37.80 30.85
N ARG A 103 -9.68 -36.75 30.53
CA ARG A 103 -9.46 -35.60 31.44
C ARG A 103 -10.75 -34.84 31.72
N VAL A 104 -11.60 -34.69 30.70
CA VAL A 104 -12.90 -34.03 30.83
C VAL A 104 -13.87 -34.91 31.63
N GLN A 105 -13.89 -36.22 31.38
CA GLN A 105 -14.72 -37.17 32.13
C GLN A 105 -14.34 -37.21 33.62
N GLY A 106 -13.04 -37.26 33.93
CA GLY A 106 -12.54 -37.19 35.30
C GLY A 106 -12.93 -35.89 36.01
N LEU A 107 -12.80 -34.75 35.31
CA LEU A 107 -13.23 -33.44 35.83
C LEU A 107 -14.75 -33.41 36.16
N LEU A 108 -15.59 -33.96 35.27
CA LEU A 108 -17.04 -34.01 35.47
C LEU A 108 -17.45 -34.89 36.66
N LEU A 109 -16.76 -36.01 36.88
CA LEU A 109 -17.01 -36.87 38.04
C LEU A 109 -16.60 -36.18 39.34
N PHE A 110 -15.46 -35.51 39.37
CA PHE A 110 -14.97 -34.75 40.53
C PHE A 110 -15.93 -33.64 40.97
N LEU A 111 -16.48 -32.88 40.02
CA LEU A 111 -17.42 -31.78 40.32
C LEU A 111 -18.83 -32.25 40.74
N LYS A 112 -19.15 -33.54 40.55
CA LYS A 112 -20.45 -34.13 40.93
C LYS A 112 -20.49 -34.64 42.38
N HIS A 113 -19.39 -34.57 43.12
CA HIS A 113 -19.29 -34.91 44.53
C HIS A 113 -19.00 -33.64 45.34
#